data_AF-A0A2H6BD69-F1
#
_entry.id   AF-A0A2H6BD69-F1
#
_cell.length_a   1.000
_cell.length_b   1.000
_cell.length_c   1.000
_cell.angle_alpha   90.00
_cell.angle_beta   90.00
_cell.angle_gamma   90.00
#
_symmetry.space_group_name_H-M   'P 1'
#
loop_
_entity.id
_entity.type
_entity.pdbx_description
1 polymer ?
#
loop_
_entity_poly.entity_id
_entity_poly.type
_entity_poly.pdbx_seq_one_letter_code
_entity_poly.pdbx_strand_id
1 'polypeptide(L)'
;MAPGEPPIRTTTIAIAAAFLATSEPAGTAQERTGPASVIDGDTIRVDGERIRLRSEAGPIDAPELRTAKCQLELFRAEAARDRLKALLKDREPEIRQTGTDKYGRPVAIVRVDGKDVGAILVREGHAKPWPTLRRADRPEWCGPER
;
A
#
# COMPACT_ATOMS: atom_id res chain seq x y z
N MET A 1 -13.08 82.90 -18.70
CA MET A 1 -13.91 81.78 -18.20
C MET A 1 -13.30 80.50 -18.78
N ALA A 2 -12.72 79.65 -17.93
CA ALA A 2 -12.12 78.36 -18.30
C ALA A 2 -13.21 77.28 -18.52
N PRO A 3 -12.88 75.97 -18.67
CA PRO A 3 -12.23 75.30 -19.79
C PRO A 3 -13.07 74.08 -20.27
N GLY A 4 -12.61 73.32 -21.27
CA GLY A 4 -13.26 72.05 -21.63
C GLY A 4 -12.44 71.21 -22.61
N GLU A 5 -11.41 70.53 -22.10
CA GLU A 5 -10.72 69.44 -22.81
C GLU A 5 -11.52 68.11 -22.73
N PRO A 6 -11.26 67.16 -23.65
CA PRO A 6 -12.22 66.13 -24.09
C PRO A 6 -12.30 64.89 -23.18
N PRO A 7 -13.37 64.06 -23.30
CA PRO A 7 -13.42 62.80 -22.57
C PRO A 7 -12.47 61.76 -23.20
N ILE A 8 -11.52 61.31 -22.39
CA ILE A 8 -10.62 60.19 -22.67
C ILE A 8 -11.47 58.89 -22.64
N ARG A 9 -11.55 58.19 -23.77
CA ARG A 9 -12.15 56.85 -23.83
C ARG A 9 -11.14 55.84 -23.28
N THR A 10 -11.33 55.41 -22.04
CA THR A 10 -10.56 54.32 -21.44
C THR A 10 -11.03 52.99 -22.03
N THR A 11 -10.28 52.45 -23.00
CA THR A 11 -10.46 51.08 -23.46
C THR A 11 -9.85 50.13 -22.43
N THR A 12 -10.69 49.36 -21.73
CA THR A 12 -10.24 48.28 -20.84
C THR A 12 -9.57 47.18 -21.68
N ILE A 13 -8.27 46.96 -21.47
CA ILE A 13 -7.56 45.80 -22.04
C ILE A 13 -7.82 44.61 -21.12
N ALA A 14 -8.60 43.64 -21.57
CA ALA A 14 -8.72 42.35 -20.91
C ALA A 14 -7.47 41.50 -21.24
N ILE A 15 -6.56 41.37 -20.28
CA ILE A 15 -5.45 40.42 -20.36
C ILE A 15 -6.02 39.03 -20.06
N ALA A 16 -6.22 38.22 -21.09
CA ALA A 16 -6.52 36.79 -20.93
C ALA A 16 -5.22 36.09 -20.48
N ALA A 17 -5.10 35.84 -19.18
CA ALA A 17 -4.03 34.99 -18.65
C ALA A 17 -4.31 33.53 -19.07
N ALA A 18 -3.54 33.03 -20.04
CA ALA A 18 -3.52 31.62 -20.39
C ALA A 18 -2.89 30.84 -19.23
N PHE A 19 -3.74 30.24 -18.37
CA PHE A 19 -3.30 29.25 -17.40
C PHE A 19 -2.82 28.01 -18.17
N LEU A 20 -1.50 27.84 -18.29
CA LEU A 20 -0.93 26.55 -18.66
C LEU A 20 -1.15 25.60 -17.48
N ALA A 21 -2.19 24.78 -17.58
CA ALA A 21 -2.41 23.66 -16.68
C ALA A 21 -1.30 22.62 -16.92
N THR A 22 -0.28 22.62 -16.07
CA THR A 22 0.69 21.53 -16.02
C THR A 22 0.03 20.35 -15.31
N SER A 23 -0.36 19.33 -16.06
CA SER A 23 -0.82 18.06 -15.51
C SER A 23 0.35 17.36 -14.80
N GLU A 24 0.32 17.34 -13.47
CA GLU A 24 1.21 16.50 -12.68
C GLU A 24 0.87 15.03 -12.97
N PRO A 25 1.83 14.18 -13.37
CA PRO A 25 1.56 12.76 -13.50
C PRO A 25 1.27 12.22 -12.08
N ALA A 26 0.04 11.80 -11.85
CA ALA A 26 -0.29 10.97 -10.70
C ALA A 26 0.68 9.78 -10.70
N GLY A 27 1.48 9.64 -9.63
CA GLY A 27 2.49 8.60 -9.52
C GLY A 27 1.91 7.24 -9.91
N THR A 28 2.42 6.67 -11.00
CA THR A 28 1.95 5.39 -11.51
C THR A 28 2.23 4.32 -10.47
N ALA A 29 1.17 3.64 -10.01
CA ALA A 29 1.33 2.43 -9.23
C ALA A 29 2.18 1.46 -10.06
N GLN A 30 3.32 1.03 -9.52
CA GLN A 30 4.18 0.10 -10.23
C GLN A 30 3.53 -1.27 -10.21
N GLU A 31 3.08 -1.72 -11.37
CA GLU A 31 2.52 -3.05 -11.58
C GLU A 31 3.63 -4.00 -12.03
N ARG A 32 3.75 -5.13 -11.34
CA ARG A 32 4.71 -6.19 -11.66
C ARG A 32 4.02 -7.54 -11.52
N THR A 33 4.40 -8.47 -12.38
CA THR A 33 4.13 -9.90 -12.21
C THR A 33 5.46 -10.63 -12.04
N GLY A 34 5.44 -11.78 -11.38
CA GLY A 34 6.63 -12.62 -11.28
C GLY A 34 6.57 -13.61 -10.12
N PRO A 35 7.46 -14.61 -10.13
CA PRO A 35 7.51 -15.62 -9.09
C PRO A 35 7.82 -14.98 -7.73
N ALA A 36 6.96 -15.26 -6.75
CA ALA A 36 7.10 -14.74 -5.40
C ALA A 36 7.54 -15.84 -4.43
N SER A 37 8.57 -15.53 -3.63
CA SER A 37 8.96 -16.35 -2.48
C SER A 37 8.39 -15.75 -1.20
N VAL A 38 7.86 -16.58 -0.30
CA VAL A 38 7.25 -16.11 0.96
C VAL A 38 8.31 -16.07 2.06
N ILE A 39 8.37 -14.96 2.79
CA ILE A 39 9.31 -14.75 3.91
C ILE A 39 8.59 -15.01 5.25
N ASP A 40 7.49 -14.32 5.48
CA ASP A 40 6.64 -14.37 6.68
C ASP A 40 5.17 -14.20 6.26
N GLY A 41 4.24 -14.04 7.20
CA GLY A 41 2.80 -14.01 6.91
C GLY A 41 2.29 -12.77 6.16
N ASP A 42 3.11 -11.73 6.00
CA ASP A 42 2.76 -10.51 5.25
C ASP A 42 3.90 -9.94 4.40
N THR A 43 4.99 -10.70 4.19
CA THR A 43 6.12 -10.28 3.36
C THR A 43 6.46 -11.34 2.33
N ILE A 44 6.51 -10.91 1.07
CA ILE A 44 7.04 -11.70 -0.05
C ILE A 44 8.35 -11.11 -0.55
N ARG A 45 9.07 -11.89 -1.36
CA ARG A 45 10.20 -11.41 -2.14
C ARG A 45 9.98 -11.73 -3.62
N VAL A 46 10.16 -10.70 -4.44
CA VAL A 46 10.08 -10.75 -5.92
C VAL A 46 11.29 -10.01 -6.48
N ASP A 47 12.00 -10.62 -7.42
CA ASP A 47 13.22 -10.07 -8.04
C ASP A 47 14.25 -9.56 -7.02
N GLY A 48 14.43 -10.29 -5.90
CA GLY A 48 15.38 -9.96 -4.84
C GLY A 48 14.87 -8.93 -3.81
N GLU A 49 13.79 -8.20 -4.11
CA GLU A 49 13.22 -7.15 -3.27
C GLU A 49 12.15 -7.69 -2.31
N ARG A 50 12.14 -7.21 -1.05
CA ARG A 50 11.12 -7.58 -0.07
C ARG A 50 9.93 -6.61 -0.16
N ILE A 51 8.75 -7.15 -0.37
CA ILE A 51 7.51 -6.40 -0.52
C ILE A 51 6.60 -6.72 0.66
N ARG A 52 6.15 -5.68 1.37
CA ARG A 52 5.15 -5.82 2.43
C ARG A 52 3.75 -5.81 1.83
N LEU A 53 2.96 -6.80 2.20
CA LEU A 53 1.56 -6.90 1.78
C LEU A 53 0.73 -5.88 2.53
N ARG A 54 -0.26 -5.36 1.82
CA ARG A 54 -1.45 -4.72 2.37
C ARG A 54 -2.67 -5.33 1.69
N SER A 55 -3.84 -5.11 2.28
CA SER A 55 -5.10 -5.31 1.58
C SER A 55 -5.53 -4.02 0.88
N GLU A 56 -6.51 -4.13 -0.01
CA GLU A 56 -7.24 -2.99 -0.58
C GLU A 56 -7.86 -2.13 0.54
N ALA A 57 -8.43 -2.77 1.56
CA ALA A 57 -9.05 -2.10 2.70
C ALA A 57 -8.04 -1.33 3.58
N GLY A 58 -6.77 -1.69 3.54
CA GLY A 58 -5.73 -0.99 4.29
C GLY A 58 -4.53 -1.86 4.66
N PRO A 59 -3.61 -1.29 5.47
CA PRO A 59 -2.46 -2.02 5.95
C PRO A 59 -2.86 -3.19 6.83
N ILE A 60 -2.06 -4.25 6.78
CA ILE A 60 -2.22 -5.45 7.59
C ILE A 60 -0.92 -5.73 8.36
N ASP A 61 -1.03 -6.58 9.36
CA ASP A 61 0.10 -7.15 10.07
C ASP A 61 -0.11 -8.65 10.25
N ALA A 62 0.94 -9.43 10.06
CA ALA A 62 1.00 -10.85 10.39
C ALA A 62 2.06 -11.11 11.48
N PRO A 63 1.96 -12.23 12.23
CA PRO A 63 2.95 -12.57 13.23
C PRO A 63 4.31 -12.90 12.59
N GLU A 64 5.39 -12.51 13.27
CA GLU A 64 6.75 -12.55 12.73
C GLU A 64 7.49 -13.82 13.15
N LEU A 65 7.99 -14.61 12.21
CA LEU A 65 8.70 -15.87 12.49
C LEU A 65 9.97 -15.67 13.33
N ARG A 66 10.78 -14.67 12.98
CA ARG A 66 12.12 -14.49 13.57
C ARG A 66 12.11 -13.77 14.91
N THR A 67 11.03 -13.07 15.21
CA THR A 67 10.92 -12.21 16.40
C THR A 67 9.69 -12.55 17.23
N ALA A 68 9.15 -13.76 17.07
CA ALA A 68 8.04 -14.26 17.87
C ALA A 68 8.43 -14.19 19.36
N LYS A 69 7.52 -13.65 20.17
CA LYS A 69 7.76 -13.42 21.61
C LYS A 69 7.31 -14.59 22.48
N CYS A 70 6.53 -15.51 21.90
CA CYS A 70 6.02 -16.70 22.56
C CYS A 70 5.75 -17.82 21.55
N GLN A 71 5.50 -19.04 22.06
CA GLN A 71 5.22 -20.21 21.24
C GLN A 71 3.93 -20.08 20.42
N LEU A 72 2.88 -19.46 20.97
CA LEU A 72 1.63 -19.26 20.24
C LEU A 72 1.80 -18.31 19.05
N GLU A 73 2.55 -17.23 19.21
CA GLU A 73 2.88 -16.31 18.11
C GLU A 73 3.70 -17.02 17.04
N LEU A 74 4.67 -17.85 17.42
CA LEU A 74 5.46 -18.65 16.46
C LEU A 74 4.57 -19.60 15.66
N PHE A 75 3.70 -20.35 16.33
CA PHE A 75 2.74 -21.25 15.66
C PHE A 75 1.85 -20.50 14.67
N ARG A 76 1.33 -19.32 15.07
CA ARG A 76 0.54 -18.46 14.18
C ARG A 76 1.37 -17.91 13.02
N ALA A 77 2.63 -17.55 13.25
CA ALA A 77 3.55 -17.07 12.21
C ALA A 77 3.81 -18.13 11.15
N GLU A 78 3.99 -19.39 11.58
CA GLU A 78 4.12 -20.53 10.67
C GLU A 78 2.86 -20.76 9.87
N ALA A 79 1.69 -20.78 10.53
CA ALA A 79 0.40 -20.93 9.86
C ALA A 79 0.14 -19.82 8.83
N ALA A 80 0.45 -18.56 9.18
CA ALA A 80 0.30 -17.42 8.27
C ALA A 80 1.24 -17.51 7.06
N ARG A 81 2.52 -17.83 7.28
CA ARG A 81 3.48 -18.06 6.20
C ARG A 81 3.01 -19.19 5.28
N ASP A 82 2.60 -20.31 5.84
CA ASP A 82 2.24 -21.49 5.06
C ASP A 82 0.93 -21.28 4.29
N ARG A 83 -0.01 -20.50 4.86
CA ARG A 83 -1.18 -20.07 4.11
C ARG A 83 -0.82 -19.15 2.95
N LEU A 84 0.03 -18.16 3.17
CA LEU A 84 0.50 -17.27 2.10
C LEU A 84 1.23 -18.06 1.01
N LYS A 85 2.06 -19.03 1.37
CA LYS A 85 2.67 -19.96 0.40
C LYS A 85 1.63 -20.70 -0.42
N ALA A 86 0.59 -21.25 0.22
CA ALA A 86 -0.48 -21.96 -0.48
C ALA A 86 -1.24 -21.02 -1.43
N LEU A 87 -1.44 -19.75 -1.06
CA LEU A 87 -2.08 -18.73 -1.90
C LEU A 87 -1.25 -18.33 -3.12
N LEU A 88 0.07 -18.44 -3.06
CA LEU A 88 0.97 -18.08 -4.17
C LEU A 88 1.49 -19.30 -4.96
N LYS A 89 1.29 -20.51 -4.43
CA LYS A 89 1.82 -21.74 -5.03
C LYS A 89 1.34 -21.90 -6.47
N ASP A 90 2.29 -22.18 -7.36
CA ASP A 90 2.12 -22.45 -8.79
C ASP A 90 1.34 -21.37 -9.54
N ARG A 91 1.37 -20.13 -9.03
CA ARG A 91 0.64 -18.98 -9.57
C ARG A 91 1.55 -17.77 -9.69
N GLU A 92 1.25 -16.92 -10.68
CA GLU A 92 1.95 -15.67 -10.89
C GLU A 92 1.13 -14.52 -10.31
N PRO A 93 1.53 -13.95 -9.15
CA PRO A 93 0.77 -12.87 -8.54
C PRO A 93 0.87 -11.56 -9.31
N GLU A 94 -0.23 -10.83 -9.35
CA GLU A 94 -0.28 -9.43 -9.77
C GLU A 94 0.07 -8.55 -8.56
N ILE A 95 1.13 -7.75 -8.68
CA ILE A 95 1.64 -6.94 -7.59
C ILE A 95 1.51 -5.48 -7.97
N ARG A 96 0.67 -4.77 -7.23
CA ARG A 96 0.46 -3.33 -7.40
C ARG A 96 1.04 -2.58 -6.22
N GLN A 97 2.20 -1.96 -6.41
CA GLN A 97 2.79 -1.11 -5.39
C GLN A 97 1.92 0.13 -5.15
N THR A 98 1.64 0.42 -3.88
CA THR A 98 0.84 1.58 -3.46
C THR A 98 1.63 2.60 -2.64
N GLY A 99 2.90 2.30 -2.35
CA GLY A 99 3.77 3.17 -1.59
C GLY A 99 5.00 2.43 -1.09
N THR A 100 5.64 3.02 -0.10
CA THR A 100 6.88 2.52 0.52
C THR A 100 6.78 2.72 2.02
N ASP A 101 7.21 1.73 2.79
CA ASP A 101 7.25 1.86 4.25
C ASP A 101 8.42 2.76 4.70
N LYS A 102 8.46 3.08 6.00
CA LYS A 102 9.52 3.94 6.57
C LYS A 102 10.94 3.37 6.48
N TYR A 103 11.08 2.10 6.12
CA TYR A 103 12.37 1.42 5.93
C TYR A 103 12.75 1.31 4.45
N GLY A 104 11.97 1.91 3.54
CA GLY A 104 12.23 1.88 2.11
C GLY A 104 11.70 0.63 1.41
N ARG A 105 10.92 -0.25 2.08
CA ARG A 105 10.36 -1.44 1.43
C ARG A 105 9.08 -1.09 0.67
N PRO A 106 8.87 -1.61 -0.56
CA PRO A 106 7.58 -1.48 -1.24
C PRO A 106 6.43 -2.01 -0.39
N VAL A 107 5.31 -1.31 -0.42
CA VAL A 107 4.03 -1.75 0.14
C VAL A 107 3.06 -1.97 -1.01
N ALA A 108 2.58 -3.20 -1.19
CA ALA A 108 1.80 -3.58 -2.35
C ALA A 108 0.53 -4.34 -2.01
N ILE A 109 -0.48 -4.18 -2.87
CA ILE A 109 -1.61 -5.09 -2.95
C ILE A 109 -1.18 -6.23 -3.87
N VAL A 110 -1.35 -7.46 -3.39
CA VAL A 110 -1.02 -8.67 -4.14
C VAL A 110 -2.32 -9.37 -4.49
N ARG A 111 -2.54 -9.65 -5.77
CA ARG A 111 -3.68 -10.42 -6.25
C ARG A 111 -3.23 -11.72 -6.90
N VAL A 112 -4.06 -12.74 -6.72
CA VAL A 112 -3.93 -14.02 -7.40
C VAL A 112 -5.31 -14.43 -7.88
N ASP A 113 -5.44 -14.75 -9.17
CA ASP A 113 -6.73 -15.06 -9.80
C ASP A 113 -7.79 -13.96 -9.55
N GLY A 114 -7.37 -12.70 -9.59
CA GLY A 114 -8.20 -11.52 -9.31
C GLY A 114 -8.58 -11.30 -7.84
N LYS A 115 -8.05 -12.09 -6.89
CA LYS A 115 -8.41 -12.00 -5.46
C LYS A 115 -7.30 -11.34 -4.64
N ASP A 116 -7.67 -10.39 -3.78
CA ASP A 116 -6.77 -9.75 -2.80
C ASP A 116 -6.27 -10.75 -1.76
N VAL A 117 -4.97 -11.09 -1.82
CA VAL A 117 -4.30 -12.01 -0.91
C VAL A 117 -4.27 -11.47 0.52
N GLY A 118 -4.04 -10.17 0.70
CA GLY A 118 -4.04 -9.54 2.03
C GLY A 118 -5.40 -9.62 2.69
N ALA A 119 -6.48 -9.41 1.93
CA ALA A 119 -7.85 -9.56 2.42
C ALA A 119 -8.18 -11.02 2.79
N ILE A 120 -7.70 -12.00 2.02
CA ILE A 120 -7.88 -13.42 2.34
C ILE A 120 -7.20 -13.76 3.66
N LEU A 121 -5.94 -13.33 3.86
CA LEU A 121 -5.19 -13.58 5.09
C LEU A 121 -5.89 -12.99 6.32
N VAL A 122 -6.44 -11.78 6.20
CA VAL A 122 -7.21 -11.16 7.28
C VAL A 122 -8.48 -11.95 7.58
N ARG A 123 -9.25 -12.30 6.55
CA ARG A 123 -10.51 -13.03 6.71
C ARG A 123 -10.32 -14.41 7.34
N GLU A 124 -9.19 -15.06 7.07
CA GLU A 124 -8.86 -16.39 7.59
C GLU A 124 -8.08 -16.35 8.92
N GLY A 125 -7.85 -15.18 9.50
CA GLY A 125 -7.19 -15.04 10.81
C GLY A 125 -5.65 -15.12 10.79
N HIS A 126 -5.05 -15.15 9.60
CA HIS A 126 -3.59 -15.19 9.43
C HIS A 126 -2.93 -13.81 9.49
N ALA A 127 -3.72 -12.75 9.31
CA ALA A 127 -3.29 -11.35 9.47
C ALA A 127 -4.38 -10.54 10.17
N LYS A 128 -4.04 -9.36 10.68
CA LYS A 128 -4.98 -8.41 11.30
C LYS A 128 -4.84 -7.04 10.63
N PRO A 129 -5.93 -6.25 10.51
CA PRO A 129 -5.82 -4.86 10.07
C PRO A 129 -4.91 -4.06 11.00
N TRP A 130 -4.05 -3.22 10.43
CA TRP A 130 -3.14 -2.36 11.17
C TRP A 130 -3.14 -0.92 10.62
N PRO A 131 -4.27 -0.21 10.73
CA PRO A 131 -4.51 1.03 10.00
C PRO A 131 -3.58 2.19 10.40
N THR A 132 -3.09 2.20 11.64
CA THR A 132 -2.27 3.30 12.14
C THR A 132 -0.81 3.18 11.74
N LEU A 133 -0.33 1.98 11.36
CA LEU A 133 1.08 1.66 11.14
C LEU A 133 2.00 2.04 12.33
N ARG A 134 1.41 2.38 13.49
CA ARG A 134 2.14 2.75 14.71
C ARG A 134 2.49 1.48 15.44
N ARG A 135 3.77 1.37 15.83
CA ARG A 135 4.28 0.21 16.57
C ARG A 135 3.51 -0.06 17.87
N ALA A 136 3.05 0.99 18.54
CA ALA A 136 2.27 0.88 19.78
C ALA A 136 0.90 0.21 19.57
N ASP A 137 0.32 0.32 18.37
CA ASP A 137 -0.99 -0.27 18.04
C ASP A 137 -0.84 -1.57 17.24
N ARG A 138 0.38 -2.13 17.17
CA ARG A 138 0.63 -3.37 16.44
C ARG A 138 -0.20 -4.49 17.07
N PRO A 139 -0.90 -5.31 16.26
CA PRO A 139 -1.69 -6.41 16.79
C PRO A 139 -0.88 -7.36 17.68
N GLU A 140 -1.53 -7.85 18.71
CA GLU A 140 -0.96 -8.81 19.67
C GLU A 140 -1.20 -10.25 19.17
N TRP A 141 -0.20 -11.11 19.37
CA TRP A 141 -0.17 -12.47 18.82
C TRP A 141 0.13 -13.57 19.85
N CYS A 142 0.42 -13.22 21.11
CA CYS A 142 0.67 -14.16 22.22
C CYS A 142 -0.56 -14.45 23.09
N GLY A 143 -1.70 -13.81 22.86
CA GLY A 143 -2.95 -14.04 23.59
C GLY A 143 -4.00 -14.86 22.83
N PRO A 144 -5.15 -15.17 23.45
CA PRO A 144 -6.29 -15.78 22.77
C PRO A 144 -6.78 -14.89 21.61
N GLU A 145 -7.44 -15.50 20.64
CA GLU A 145 -8.16 -14.73 19.60
C GLU A 145 -9.26 -13.91 20.28
N ARG A 146 -9.38 -12.63 19.91
CA ARG A 146 -10.38 -11.70 20.45
C ARG A 146 -11.61 -11.68 19.58
#